data_AF-C4Z021-F1
#
_entry.id   AF-C4Z021-F1
#
_cell.length_a   1.000
_cell.length_b   1.000
_cell.length_c   1.000
_cell.angle_alpha   90.00
_cell.angle_beta   90.00
_cell.angle_gamma   90.00
#
_symmetry.space_group_name_H-M   'P 1'
#
loop_
_entity.id
_entity.type
_entity.pdbx_description
1 polymer ?
#
loop_
_entity_poly.entity_id
_entity_poly.type
_entity_poly.pdbx_seq_one_letter_code
_entity_poly.pdbx_strand_id
1 'polypeptide(L)'
;MITINDTLHTNADTAMLKAICPDTDSICFFDIETTGFSRNYNIVYLIGAVYFRNGISHYLQWLAESDSDEAYILSAFNDFLKDFHTLIHFNGDAFDIPFITERAAHLNVALDLSHLESLDLYKTARKCKSILSLSDYKQKTIEHFLGIEREDMYSGGELIDIYRKFAAKPSDTAHNEYRKLLLLHNHDDIEGMLSLLPLVSYYAIIMNSYTVDNTVIDKDTDSDGNVSLRLIAECSLPVGVPVDRHICIDNIHILIKNRTLTLVIPIISDTLKYFFKDYKNYFYLTSEDEAIHKSIAQYVDSNNRVKCSASNCYTKKTGIFLPLYDNCDLNIFKKDYSAPERYCNADDILLKSTDNTEKYIHSVINHIFS
;
A
#
# COMPACT_ATOMS: atom_id res chain seq x y z
N MET A 1 -18.15 -30.54 17.42
CA MET A 1 -17.26 -29.77 16.52
C MET A 1 -16.71 -30.70 15.45
N ILE A 2 -16.86 -30.33 14.19
CA ILE A 2 -16.30 -31.02 13.02
C ILE A 2 -15.01 -30.32 12.60
N THR A 3 -13.93 -31.09 12.42
CA THR A 3 -12.68 -30.58 11.84
C THR A 3 -12.48 -31.15 10.44
N ILE A 4 -12.23 -30.29 9.46
CA ILE A 4 -11.79 -30.68 8.11
C ILE A 4 -10.33 -30.31 7.94
N ASN A 5 -9.51 -31.24 7.48
CA ASN A 5 -8.13 -31.00 7.11
C ASN A 5 -7.92 -31.57 5.71
N ASP A 6 -7.51 -30.72 4.78
CA ASP A 6 -7.28 -31.09 3.38
C ASP A 6 -6.10 -30.31 2.80
N THR A 7 -5.72 -30.64 1.56
CA THR A 7 -4.77 -29.87 0.77
C THR A 7 -5.49 -29.02 -0.26
N LEU A 8 -5.01 -27.81 -0.44
CA LEU A 8 -5.54 -26.83 -1.37
C LEU A 8 -4.70 -26.86 -2.65
N HIS A 9 -5.30 -27.25 -3.77
CA HIS A 9 -4.65 -27.26 -5.08
C HIS A 9 -4.67 -25.86 -5.72
N THR A 10 -4.02 -24.91 -5.07
CA THR A 10 -3.94 -23.50 -5.52
C THR A 10 -2.51 -23.15 -5.92
N ASN A 11 -2.38 -22.33 -6.95
CA ASN A 11 -1.12 -21.74 -7.40
C ASN A 11 -0.82 -20.46 -6.62
N ALA A 12 -0.90 -20.50 -5.28
CA ALA A 12 -0.50 -19.36 -4.46
C ALA A 12 0.94 -18.97 -4.83
N ASP A 13 1.12 -17.74 -5.32
CA ASP A 13 2.40 -17.30 -5.86
C ASP A 13 3.43 -17.25 -4.73
N THR A 14 4.34 -18.22 -4.72
CA THR A 14 5.38 -18.34 -3.69
C THR A 14 6.28 -17.10 -3.65
N ALA A 15 6.47 -16.40 -4.76
CA ALA A 15 7.23 -15.16 -4.77
C ALA A 15 6.48 -14.03 -4.03
N MET A 16 5.16 -13.96 -4.16
CA MET A 16 4.32 -13.00 -3.43
C MET A 16 4.31 -13.31 -1.92
N LEU A 17 4.18 -14.59 -1.54
CA LEU A 17 4.26 -15.01 -0.15
C LEU A 17 5.62 -14.66 0.46
N LYS A 18 6.72 -14.93 -0.25
CA LYS A 18 8.08 -14.58 0.19
C LYS A 18 8.32 -13.08 0.28
N ALA A 19 7.61 -12.28 -0.51
CA ALA A 19 7.67 -10.83 -0.41
C ALA A 19 6.96 -10.29 0.85
N ILE A 20 6.02 -11.05 1.42
CA ILE A 20 5.36 -10.76 2.70
C ILE A 20 6.23 -11.25 3.86
N CYS A 21 6.51 -12.55 3.90
CA CYS A 21 7.34 -13.18 4.92
C CYS A 21 8.28 -14.21 4.25
N PRO A 22 9.61 -14.08 4.38
CA PRO A 22 10.55 -15.01 3.76
C PRO A 22 10.35 -16.47 4.16
N ASP A 23 9.95 -16.71 5.41
CA ASP A 23 9.54 -18.01 5.92
C ASP A 23 8.04 -18.23 5.68
N THR A 24 7.69 -18.80 4.52
CA THR A 24 6.30 -19.01 4.12
C THR A 24 5.55 -19.96 5.04
N ASP A 25 6.26 -20.86 5.75
CA ASP A 25 5.65 -21.78 6.69
C ASP A 25 5.17 -21.04 7.96
N SER A 26 5.66 -19.82 8.21
CA SER A 26 5.18 -18.99 9.32
C SER A 26 3.91 -18.18 8.99
N ILE A 27 3.34 -18.34 7.79
CA ILE A 27 2.15 -17.61 7.32
C ILE A 27 0.89 -18.45 7.52
N CYS A 28 -0.15 -17.81 8.07
CA CYS A 28 -1.51 -18.32 8.15
C CYS A 28 -2.48 -17.30 7.58
N PHE A 29 -3.39 -17.73 6.71
CA PHE A 29 -4.60 -16.99 6.33
C PHE A 29 -5.76 -17.48 7.18
N PHE A 30 -6.71 -16.61 7.55
CA PHE A 30 -7.91 -17.06 8.22
C PHE A 30 -9.12 -16.17 7.93
N ASP A 31 -10.31 -16.76 8.08
CA ASP A 31 -11.61 -16.10 7.98
C ASP A 31 -12.59 -16.77 8.97
N ILE A 32 -13.56 -16.00 9.48
CA ILE A 32 -14.57 -16.50 10.41
C ILE A 32 -15.99 -16.34 9.87
N GLU A 33 -16.85 -17.28 10.23
CA GLU A 33 -18.29 -17.13 10.08
C GLU A 33 -18.98 -17.01 11.42
N THR A 34 -19.96 -16.11 11.48
CA THR A 34 -20.66 -15.76 12.71
C THR A 34 -22.17 -15.80 12.54
N THR A 35 -22.89 -16.01 13.63
CA THR A 35 -24.37 -15.96 13.62
C THR A 35 -24.94 -14.54 13.58
N GLY A 36 -24.09 -13.53 13.34
CA GLY A 36 -24.43 -12.11 13.25
C GLY A 36 -23.27 -11.21 13.68
N PHE A 37 -23.39 -9.89 13.48
CA PHE A 37 -22.28 -8.95 13.67
C PHE A 37 -21.95 -8.59 15.12
N SER A 38 -22.81 -8.94 16.09
CA SER A 38 -22.60 -8.54 17.49
C SER A 38 -21.87 -9.63 18.27
N ARG A 39 -20.57 -9.46 18.45
CA ARG A 39 -19.70 -10.27 19.34
C ARG A 39 -20.23 -10.48 20.78
N ASN A 40 -21.12 -9.62 21.27
CA ASN A 40 -21.79 -9.80 22.57
C ASN A 40 -22.84 -10.92 22.56
N TYR A 41 -23.52 -11.14 21.43
CA TYR A 41 -24.72 -11.98 21.35
C TYR A 41 -24.61 -13.11 20.33
N ASN A 42 -23.75 -12.95 19.33
CA ASN A 42 -23.53 -13.89 18.26
C ASN A 42 -22.26 -14.68 18.52
N ILE A 43 -22.26 -15.91 18.04
CA ILE A 43 -21.15 -16.85 18.16
C ILE A 43 -20.36 -16.94 16.86
N VAL A 44 -19.10 -17.37 16.97
CA VAL A 44 -18.31 -17.91 15.85
C VAL A 44 -18.70 -19.37 15.66
N TYR A 45 -19.23 -19.70 14.48
CA TYR A 45 -19.62 -21.08 14.17
C TYR A 45 -18.65 -21.79 13.23
N LEU A 46 -17.82 -21.05 12.50
CA LEU A 46 -16.80 -21.61 11.62
C LEU A 46 -15.57 -20.72 11.66
N ILE A 47 -14.39 -21.34 11.79
CA ILE A 47 -13.12 -20.70 11.47
C ILE A 47 -12.48 -21.55 10.38
N GLY A 48 -12.09 -20.91 9.29
CA GLY A 48 -11.25 -21.53 8.27
C GLY A 48 -9.84 -20.95 8.30
N ALA A 49 -8.85 -21.75 7.93
CA ALA A 49 -7.47 -21.32 7.85
C ALA A 49 -6.74 -21.99 6.68
N VAL A 50 -5.84 -21.23 6.04
CA VAL A 50 -4.87 -21.75 5.08
C VAL A 50 -3.46 -21.50 5.57
N TYR A 51 -2.62 -22.51 5.46
CA TYR A 51 -1.22 -22.43 5.84
C TYR A 51 -0.33 -23.22 4.89
N PHE A 52 0.97 -22.97 4.93
CA PHE A 52 1.93 -23.59 4.01
C PHE A 52 2.89 -24.48 4.78
N ARG A 53 3.14 -25.69 4.28
CA ARG A 53 4.18 -26.59 4.81
C ARG A 53 4.87 -27.29 3.66
N ASN A 54 6.19 -27.22 3.62
CA ASN A 54 7.00 -27.90 2.59
C ASN A 54 6.54 -27.58 1.14
N GLY A 55 6.07 -26.35 0.90
CA GLY A 55 5.56 -25.91 -0.40
C GLY A 55 4.17 -26.43 -0.76
N ILE A 56 3.44 -27.04 0.17
CA ILE A 56 2.05 -27.48 0.01
C ILE A 56 1.14 -26.51 0.78
N SER A 57 0.08 -26.06 0.12
CA SER A 57 -1.00 -25.31 0.75
C SER A 57 -1.95 -26.28 1.45
N HIS A 58 -2.14 -26.08 2.74
CA HIS A 58 -3.04 -26.87 3.57
C HIS A 58 -4.24 -26.02 3.97
N TYR A 59 -5.38 -26.69 4.12
CA TYR A 59 -6.63 -26.08 4.49
C TYR A 59 -7.21 -26.75 5.74
N LEU A 60 -7.69 -25.94 6.67
CA LEU A 60 -8.25 -26.39 7.94
C LEU A 60 -9.54 -25.63 8.23
N GLN A 61 -10.59 -26.35 8.62
CA GLN A 61 -11.85 -25.76 9.09
C GLN A 61 -12.30 -26.37 10.39
N TRP A 62 -12.80 -25.53 11.30
CA TRP A 62 -13.46 -25.95 12.52
C TRP A 62 -14.90 -25.47 12.52
N LEU A 63 -15.85 -26.39 12.33
CA LEU A 63 -17.28 -26.11 12.26
C LEU A 63 -17.98 -26.53 13.57
N ALA A 64 -18.76 -25.61 14.14
CA ALA A 64 -19.60 -25.86 15.31
C ALA A 64 -20.83 -26.65 14.89
N GLU A 65 -21.13 -27.76 15.55
CA GLU A 65 -22.40 -28.49 15.37
C GLU A 65 -23.50 -27.97 16.29
N SER A 66 -23.12 -27.13 17.25
CA SER A 66 -24.00 -26.45 18.20
C SER A 66 -23.27 -25.27 18.83
N ASP A 67 -24.00 -24.33 19.43
CA ASP A 67 -23.41 -23.16 20.06
C ASP A 67 -22.38 -23.49 21.15
N SER A 68 -22.51 -24.63 21.82
CA SER A 68 -21.53 -25.09 22.82
C SER A 68 -20.16 -25.45 22.23
N ASP A 69 -20.05 -25.60 20.91
CA ASP A 69 -18.79 -25.93 20.24
C ASP A 69 -17.85 -24.71 20.09
N GLU A 70 -18.34 -23.48 20.22
CA GLU A 70 -17.56 -22.26 20.00
C GLU A 70 -16.26 -22.24 20.84
N ALA A 71 -16.34 -22.67 22.11
CA ALA A 71 -15.17 -22.71 22.99
C ALA A 71 -14.08 -23.69 22.48
N TYR A 72 -14.48 -24.82 21.91
CA TYR A 72 -13.55 -25.79 21.35
C TYR A 72 -12.91 -25.28 20.06
N ILE A 73 -13.67 -24.56 19.23
CA ILE A 73 -13.15 -23.93 18.00
C ILE A 73 -12.09 -22.89 18.35
N LEU A 74 -12.40 -21.96 19.26
CA LEU A 74 -11.48 -20.90 19.66
C LEU A 74 -10.21 -21.46 20.30
N SER A 75 -10.35 -22.49 21.15
CA SER A 75 -9.20 -23.16 21.75
C SER A 75 -8.32 -23.86 20.71
N ALA A 76 -8.92 -24.58 19.76
CA ALA A 76 -8.19 -25.27 18.70
C ALA A 76 -7.46 -24.28 17.78
N PHE A 77 -8.12 -23.16 17.45
CA PHE A 77 -7.52 -22.10 16.66
C PHE A 77 -6.35 -21.41 17.39
N ASN A 78 -6.51 -21.10 18.68
CA ASN A 78 -5.42 -20.56 19.50
C ASN A 78 -4.19 -21.48 19.53
N ASP A 79 -4.40 -22.79 19.71
CA ASP A 79 -3.30 -23.75 19.71
C ASP A 79 -2.63 -23.85 18.34
N PHE A 80 -3.42 -23.83 17.26
CA PHE A 80 -2.93 -23.83 15.89
C PHE A 80 -2.08 -22.59 15.57
N LEU A 81 -2.47 -21.41 16.03
CA LEU A 81 -1.79 -20.14 15.76
C LEU A 81 -0.38 -20.03 16.39
N LYS A 82 0.01 -20.94 17.29
CA LYS A 82 1.32 -20.93 17.95
C LYS A 82 2.49 -21.20 17.00
N ASP A 83 2.22 -21.87 15.87
CA ASP A 83 3.24 -22.22 14.88
C ASP A 83 3.47 -21.13 13.82
N PHE A 84 2.81 -19.97 13.97
CA PHE A 84 2.81 -18.91 12.96
C PHE A 84 3.34 -17.60 13.53
N HIS A 85 3.82 -16.75 12.62
CA HIS A 85 4.27 -15.40 12.90
C HIS A 85 3.40 -14.37 12.18
N THR A 86 2.92 -14.67 10.97
CA THR A 86 2.17 -13.71 10.15
C THR A 86 0.75 -14.22 9.95
N LEU A 87 -0.24 -13.42 10.35
CA LEU A 87 -1.66 -13.70 10.20
C LEU A 87 -2.27 -12.77 9.14
N ILE A 88 -2.70 -13.35 8.03
CA ILE A 88 -3.27 -12.65 6.88
C ILE A 88 -4.79 -12.84 6.88
N HIS A 89 -5.52 -11.77 6.62
CA HIS A 89 -6.99 -11.78 6.59
C HIS A 89 -7.52 -10.62 5.74
N PHE A 90 -8.83 -10.60 5.55
CA PHE A 90 -9.50 -9.52 4.84
C PHE A 90 -10.43 -8.76 5.79
N ASN A 91 -10.06 -7.52 6.16
CA ASN A 91 -10.81 -6.68 7.10
C ASN A 91 -10.95 -7.26 8.52
N GLY A 92 -10.13 -8.25 8.87
CA GLY A 92 -10.13 -8.91 10.18
C GLY A 92 -9.65 -8.04 11.33
N ASP A 93 -8.85 -7.00 11.07
CA ASP A 93 -8.46 -6.04 12.10
C ASP A 93 -9.68 -5.29 12.65
N ALA A 94 -10.69 -5.05 11.79
CA ALA A 94 -11.91 -4.33 12.16
C ALA A 94 -13.01 -5.26 12.66
N PHE A 95 -13.05 -6.51 12.16
CA PHE A 95 -14.12 -7.46 12.44
C PHE A 95 -13.62 -8.72 13.15
N ASP A 96 -12.95 -9.61 12.42
CA ASP A 96 -12.66 -10.99 12.83
C ASP A 96 -11.87 -11.08 14.13
N ILE A 97 -10.71 -10.41 14.20
CA ILE A 97 -9.81 -10.41 15.36
C ILE A 97 -10.55 -9.90 16.60
N PRO A 98 -11.14 -8.68 16.58
CA PRO A 98 -11.91 -8.21 17.72
C PRO A 98 -13.10 -9.11 18.10
N PHE A 99 -13.72 -9.81 17.13
CA PHE A 99 -14.82 -10.73 17.39
C PHE A 99 -14.34 -11.96 18.15
N ILE A 100 -13.34 -12.69 17.64
CA ILE A 100 -12.80 -13.90 18.30
C ILE A 100 -12.20 -13.57 19.66
N THR A 101 -11.55 -12.41 19.83
CA THR A 101 -10.98 -11.99 21.12
C THR A 101 -12.07 -11.80 22.17
N GLU A 102 -13.16 -11.12 21.84
CA GLU A 102 -14.25 -10.89 22.79
C GLU A 102 -15.02 -12.18 23.11
N ARG A 103 -15.25 -13.04 22.11
CA ARG A 103 -15.87 -14.36 22.32
C ARG A 103 -15.02 -15.26 23.19
N ALA A 104 -13.71 -15.32 22.96
CA ALA A 104 -12.79 -16.10 23.79
C ALA A 104 -12.81 -15.62 25.25
N ALA A 105 -12.80 -14.30 25.46
CA ALA A 105 -12.91 -13.72 26.80
C ALA A 105 -14.25 -14.08 27.49
N HIS A 106 -15.39 -13.97 26.78
CA HIS A 106 -16.70 -14.34 27.32
C HIS A 106 -16.80 -15.82 27.71
N LEU A 107 -16.13 -16.70 26.97
CA LEU A 107 -16.12 -18.14 27.20
C LEU A 107 -15.00 -18.60 28.16
N ASN A 108 -14.16 -17.68 28.65
CA ASN A 108 -12.95 -17.99 29.43
C ASN A 108 -11.99 -18.94 28.69
N VAL A 109 -11.87 -18.78 27.37
CA VAL A 109 -10.91 -19.49 26.52
C VAL A 109 -9.67 -18.62 26.34
N ALA A 110 -8.49 -19.21 26.49
CA ALA A 110 -7.24 -18.51 26.22
C ALA A 110 -7.10 -18.26 24.71
N LEU A 111 -6.87 -17.00 24.33
CA LEU A 111 -6.55 -16.61 22.97
C LEU A 111 -5.47 -15.53 23.02
N ASP A 112 -4.26 -15.88 22.56
CA ASP A 112 -3.14 -14.94 22.45
C ASP A 112 -2.79 -14.73 20.98
N LEU A 113 -2.92 -13.49 20.53
CA LEU A 113 -2.59 -13.05 19.18
C LEU A 113 -1.42 -12.06 19.18
N SER A 114 -0.83 -11.78 20.34
CA SER A 114 0.15 -10.70 20.50
C SER A 114 1.51 -10.98 19.86
N HIS A 115 1.83 -12.25 19.61
CA HIS A 115 3.03 -12.68 18.91
C HIS A 115 2.90 -12.64 17.38
N LEU A 116 1.70 -12.38 16.85
CA LEU A 116 1.43 -12.40 15.41
C LEU A 116 1.52 -10.99 14.80
N GLU A 117 2.18 -10.90 13.65
CA GLU A 117 2.08 -9.76 12.75
C GLU A 117 0.79 -9.88 11.92
N SER A 118 -0.08 -8.88 12.07
CA SER A 118 -1.34 -8.79 11.32
C SER A 118 -1.12 -8.13 9.96
N LEU A 119 -1.54 -8.80 8.87
CA LEU A 119 -1.63 -8.23 7.53
C LEU A 119 -3.08 -8.23 7.03
N ASP A 120 -3.70 -7.07 7.10
CA ASP A 120 -5.05 -6.85 6.58
C ASP A 120 -5.02 -6.49 5.08
N LEU A 121 -5.52 -7.40 4.25
CA LEU A 121 -5.58 -7.22 2.79
C LEU A 121 -6.55 -6.12 2.37
N TYR A 122 -7.63 -5.88 3.12
CA TYR A 122 -8.53 -4.76 2.87
C TYR A 122 -7.79 -3.42 3.06
N LYS A 123 -7.08 -3.26 4.18
CA LYS A 123 -6.29 -2.04 4.42
C LYS A 123 -5.18 -1.87 3.39
N THR A 124 -4.53 -2.97 2.99
CA THR A 124 -3.52 -2.98 1.93
C THR A 124 -4.11 -2.45 0.61
N ALA A 125 -5.25 -2.98 0.18
CA ALA A 125 -5.95 -2.52 -1.02
C ALA A 125 -6.37 -1.04 -0.92
N ARG A 126 -6.84 -0.60 0.27
CA ARG A 126 -7.25 0.78 0.52
C ARG A 126 -6.09 1.78 0.46
N LYS A 127 -4.89 1.40 0.86
CA LYS A 127 -3.69 2.25 0.70
C LYS A 127 -3.31 2.39 -0.77
N CYS A 128 -3.55 1.37 -1.57
CA CYS A 128 -3.36 1.41 -3.02
C CYS A 128 -4.52 2.09 -3.77
N LYS A 129 -5.41 2.86 -3.11
CA LYS A 129 -6.64 3.36 -3.75
C LYS A 129 -6.41 4.19 -5.02
N SER A 130 -5.37 5.03 -5.01
CA SER A 130 -4.97 5.91 -6.11
C SER A 130 -4.41 5.11 -7.28
N ILE A 131 -3.79 3.97 -6.97
CA ILE A 131 -3.29 3.02 -7.95
C ILE A 131 -4.40 2.15 -8.49
N LEU A 132 -5.40 1.74 -7.69
CA LEU A 132 -6.42 0.76 -8.08
C LEU A 132 -7.68 1.40 -8.68
N SER A 133 -8.11 2.55 -8.17
CA SER A 133 -9.28 3.32 -8.65
C SER A 133 -10.57 2.49 -8.78
N LEU A 134 -10.88 1.67 -7.77
CA LEU A 134 -12.06 0.80 -7.77
C LEU A 134 -13.30 1.53 -7.24
N SER A 135 -14.50 1.05 -7.61
CA SER A 135 -15.78 1.59 -7.14
C SER A 135 -15.99 1.36 -5.64
N ASP A 136 -15.63 0.17 -5.17
CA ASP A 136 -15.49 -0.17 -3.76
C ASP A 136 -14.31 -1.14 -3.57
N TYR A 137 -14.03 -1.51 -2.33
CA TYR A 137 -12.90 -2.36 -1.97
C TYR A 137 -13.39 -3.60 -1.24
N LYS A 138 -14.57 -4.11 -1.59
CA LYS A 138 -14.95 -5.47 -1.17
C LYS A 138 -14.02 -6.46 -1.84
N GLN A 139 -13.76 -7.59 -1.18
CA GLN A 139 -12.89 -8.65 -1.72
C GLN A 139 -13.22 -8.99 -3.17
N LYS A 140 -14.51 -9.21 -3.47
CA LYS A 140 -15.02 -9.53 -4.81
C LYS A 140 -14.72 -8.48 -5.86
N THR A 141 -14.82 -7.19 -5.51
CA THR A 141 -14.49 -6.11 -6.44
C THR A 141 -13.00 -6.12 -6.79
N ILE A 142 -12.17 -6.51 -5.83
CA ILE A 142 -10.73 -6.63 -6.04
C ILE A 142 -10.40 -7.92 -6.81
N GLU A 143 -11.03 -9.05 -6.50
CA GLU A 143 -10.93 -10.29 -7.28
C GLU A 143 -11.26 -10.05 -8.75
N HIS A 144 -12.37 -9.36 -9.03
CA HIS A 144 -12.75 -9.01 -10.39
C HIS A 144 -11.73 -8.10 -11.08
N PHE A 145 -11.16 -7.12 -10.37
CA PHE A 145 -10.06 -6.31 -10.89
C PHE A 145 -8.83 -7.16 -11.26
N LEU A 146 -8.59 -8.25 -10.52
CA LEU A 146 -7.52 -9.21 -10.79
C LEU A 146 -7.89 -10.26 -11.85
N GLY A 147 -9.08 -10.15 -12.47
CA GLY A 147 -9.55 -11.07 -13.50
C GLY A 147 -10.07 -12.40 -12.96
N ILE A 148 -10.38 -12.48 -11.67
CA ILE A 148 -10.93 -13.67 -11.02
C ILE A 148 -12.46 -13.54 -11.02
N GLU A 149 -13.14 -14.56 -11.52
CA GLU A 149 -14.59 -14.68 -11.48
C GLU A 149 -14.98 -15.83 -10.56
N ARG A 150 -15.91 -15.57 -9.63
CA ARG A 150 -16.47 -16.57 -8.71
C ARG A 150 -17.99 -16.60 -8.87
N GLU A 151 -18.57 -17.79 -8.86
CA GLU A 151 -20.03 -17.96 -8.79
C GLU A 151 -20.48 -17.93 -7.33
N ASP A 152 -21.29 -16.94 -6.95
CA ASP A 152 -21.86 -16.87 -5.61
C ASP A 152 -23.18 -17.64 -5.55
N MET A 153 -23.24 -18.67 -4.70
CA MET A 153 -24.50 -19.34 -4.39
C MET A 153 -25.25 -18.69 -3.22
N TYR A 154 -24.55 -18.08 -2.26
CA TYR A 154 -25.14 -17.49 -1.04
C TYR A 154 -24.33 -16.30 -0.52
N SER A 155 -25.02 -15.34 0.10
CA SER A 155 -24.43 -14.28 0.91
C SER A 155 -24.22 -14.73 2.37
N GLY A 156 -23.30 -14.10 3.09
CA GLY A 156 -23.06 -14.38 4.52
C GLY A 156 -24.32 -14.26 5.39
N GLY A 157 -25.24 -13.36 5.06
CA GLY A 157 -26.53 -13.26 5.76
C GLY A 157 -27.44 -14.49 5.57
N GLU A 158 -27.41 -15.10 4.39
CA GLU A 158 -28.19 -16.31 4.08
C GLU A 158 -27.58 -17.56 4.74
N LEU A 159 -26.26 -17.58 4.95
CA LEU A 159 -25.57 -18.67 5.62
C LEU A 159 -25.93 -18.80 7.10
N ILE A 160 -26.31 -17.70 7.77
CA ILE A 160 -26.79 -17.75 9.16
C ILE A 160 -28.02 -18.66 9.29
N ASP A 161 -28.97 -18.56 8.35
CA ASP A 161 -30.16 -19.41 8.36
C ASP A 161 -29.85 -20.85 7.95
N ILE A 162 -28.86 -21.06 7.08
CA ILE A 162 -28.36 -22.40 6.74
C ILE A 162 -27.69 -23.04 7.97
N TYR A 163 -26.89 -22.29 8.72
CA TYR A 163 -26.27 -22.74 9.97
C TYR A 163 -27.30 -23.15 11.00
N ARG A 164 -28.35 -22.34 11.21
CA ARG A 164 -29.44 -22.68 12.14
C ARG A 164 -30.14 -23.98 11.75
N LYS A 165 -30.37 -24.19 10.44
CA LYS A 165 -30.94 -25.45 9.93
C LYS A 165 -29.99 -26.63 10.11
N PHE A 166 -28.68 -26.43 9.93
CA PHE A 166 -27.65 -27.42 10.18
C PHE A 166 -27.61 -27.84 11.66
N ALA A 167 -27.53 -26.88 12.58
CA ALA A 167 -27.47 -27.09 14.02
C ALA A 167 -28.74 -27.72 14.62
N ALA A 168 -29.89 -27.56 13.95
CA ALA A 168 -31.14 -28.23 14.32
C ALA A 168 -31.14 -29.75 14.06
N LYS A 169 -30.07 -30.29 13.45
CA LYS A 169 -29.88 -31.73 13.15
C LYS A 169 -31.09 -32.35 12.42
N PRO A 170 -31.38 -31.89 11.18
CA PRO A 170 -32.47 -32.40 10.35
C PRO A 170 -32.15 -33.81 9.84
N SER A 171 -32.88 -34.32 8.84
CA SER A 171 -32.52 -35.60 8.22
C SER A 171 -31.08 -35.62 7.73
N ASP A 172 -30.43 -36.79 7.77
CA ASP A 172 -29.01 -36.96 7.40
C ASP A 172 -28.67 -36.34 6.05
N THR A 173 -29.56 -36.47 5.05
CA THR A 173 -29.38 -35.86 3.73
C THR A 173 -29.33 -34.33 3.82
N ALA A 174 -30.30 -33.69 4.49
CA ALA A 174 -30.34 -32.24 4.62
C ALA A 174 -29.18 -31.70 5.47
N HIS A 175 -28.83 -32.43 6.55
CA HIS A 175 -27.74 -32.06 7.43
C HIS A 175 -26.39 -32.04 6.68
N ASN A 176 -26.14 -33.05 5.85
CA ASN A 176 -24.92 -33.11 5.02
C ASN A 176 -24.88 -32.02 3.94
N GLU A 177 -26.01 -31.70 3.31
CA GLU A 177 -26.06 -30.60 2.32
C GLU A 177 -25.79 -29.24 2.98
N TYR A 178 -26.40 -28.93 4.12
CA TYR A 178 -26.12 -27.67 4.83
C TYR A 178 -24.68 -27.59 5.29
N ARG A 179 -24.12 -28.69 5.81
CA ARG A 179 -22.69 -28.78 6.15
C ARG A 179 -21.81 -28.45 4.96
N LYS A 180 -22.08 -29.07 3.81
CA LYS A 180 -21.31 -28.86 2.57
C LYS A 180 -21.34 -27.40 2.15
N LEU A 181 -22.52 -26.76 2.18
CA LEU A 181 -22.67 -25.35 1.80
C LEU A 181 -21.88 -24.41 2.72
N LEU A 182 -21.95 -24.61 4.04
CA LEU A 182 -21.22 -23.80 5.02
C LEU A 182 -19.70 -23.92 4.83
N LEU A 183 -19.21 -25.16 4.69
CA LEU A 183 -17.78 -25.41 4.52
C LEU A 183 -17.28 -24.87 3.18
N LEU A 184 -18.06 -25.01 2.10
CA LEU A 184 -17.69 -24.53 0.77
C LEU A 184 -17.59 -23.00 0.70
N HIS A 185 -18.50 -22.27 1.33
CA HIS A 185 -18.45 -20.80 1.29
C HIS A 185 -17.16 -20.25 1.92
N ASN A 186 -16.88 -20.65 3.15
CA ASN A 186 -15.67 -20.23 3.87
C ASN A 186 -14.39 -20.72 3.16
N HIS A 187 -14.43 -21.90 2.53
CA HIS A 187 -13.34 -22.36 1.66
C HIS A 187 -13.10 -21.40 0.51
N ASP A 188 -14.14 -21.07 -0.25
CA ASP A 188 -14.01 -20.21 -1.41
C ASP A 188 -13.58 -18.79 -1.01
N ASP A 189 -14.02 -18.27 0.14
CA ASP A 189 -13.62 -16.95 0.62
C ASP A 189 -12.14 -16.89 1.02
N ILE A 190 -11.61 -17.94 1.65
CA ILE A 190 -10.18 -18.01 1.95
C ILE A 190 -9.35 -18.24 0.69
N GLU A 191 -9.80 -19.09 -0.23
CA GLU A 191 -9.14 -19.24 -1.54
C GLU A 191 -9.16 -17.93 -2.34
N GLY A 192 -10.27 -17.20 -2.27
CA GLY A 192 -10.39 -15.85 -2.81
C GLY A 192 -9.36 -14.89 -2.21
N MET A 193 -9.13 -14.94 -0.89
CA MET A 193 -8.10 -14.14 -0.23
C MET A 193 -6.69 -14.47 -0.71
N LEU A 194 -6.36 -15.75 -0.92
CA LEU A 194 -5.06 -16.13 -1.52
C LEU A 194 -4.88 -15.49 -2.89
N SER A 195 -5.96 -15.40 -3.65
CA SER A 195 -5.95 -14.82 -4.98
C SER A 195 -5.77 -13.29 -4.98
N LEU A 196 -5.89 -12.64 -3.81
CA LEU A 196 -5.58 -11.22 -3.61
C LEU A 196 -4.09 -10.94 -3.34
N LEU A 197 -3.26 -11.97 -3.14
CA LEU A 197 -1.81 -11.83 -2.92
C LEU A 197 -1.11 -10.87 -3.90
N PRO A 198 -1.45 -10.85 -5.21
CA PRO A 198 -0.83 -9.90 -6.14
C PRO A 198 -0.96 -8.43 -5.75
N LEU A 199 -1.88 -8.03 -4.86
CA LEU A 199 -1.98 -6.66 -4.34
C LEU A 199 -0.71 -6.16 -3.64
N VAL A 200 0.11 -7.07 -3.10
CA VAL A 200 1.36 -6.70 -2.44
C VAL A 200 2.35 -6.05 -3.40
N SER A 201 2.25 -6.33 -4.70
CA SER A 201 3.07 -5.69 -5.74
C SER A 201 2.80 -4.18 -5.84
N TYR A 202 1.54 -3.76 -5.80
CA TYR A 202 1.18 -2.34 -5.77
C TYR A 202 1.51 -1.72 -4.41
N TYR A 203 1.33 -2.47 -3.33
CA TYR A 203 1.64 -1.99 -1.99
C TYR A 203 3.13 -1.72 -1.80
N ALA A 204 4.00 -2.51 -2.44
CA ALA A 204 5.43 -2.27 -2.48
C ALA A 204 5.77 -0.86 -3.01
N ILE A 205 5.00 -0.32 -3.97
CA ILE A 205 5.18 1.05 -4.47
C ILE A 205 4.87 2.07 -3.38
N ILE A 206 3.75 1.90 -2.67
CA ILE A 206 3.34 2.79 -1.58
C ILE A 206 4.36 2.77 -0.42
N MET A 207 4.98 1.63 -0.19
CA MET A 207 5.98 1.45 0.87
C MET A 207 7.40 1.85 0.46
N ASN A 208 7.60 2.34 -0.78
CA ASN A 208 8.92 2.61 -1.36
C ASN A 208 9.84 1.36 -1.38
N SER A 209 9.24 0.18 -1.52
CA SER A 209 9.91 -1.13 -1.62
C SER A 209 10.18 -1.50 -3.08
N TYR A 210 10.98 -0.69 -3.76
CA TYR A 210 11.44 -0.91 -5.13
C TYR A 210 12.89 -0.42 -5.26
N THR A 211 13.55 -0.83 -6.34
CA THR A 211 14.91 -0.37 -6.66
C THR A 211 14.83 0.68 -7.76
N VAL A 212 15.49 1.82 -7.60
CA VAL A 212 15.69 2.78 -8.71
C VAL A 212 16.87 2.29 -9.54
N ASP A 213 16.60 1.78 -10.74
CA ASP A 213 17.62 1.15 -11.57
C ASP A 213 18.37 2.16 -12.44
N ASN A 214 17.62 3.12 -13.00
CA ASN A 214 18.16 4.08 -13.95
C ASN A 214 17.37 5.40 -13.91
N THR A 215 18.07 6.51 -14.15
CA THR A 215 17.47 7.84 -14.31
C THR A 215 18.13 8.60 -15.44
N VAL A 216 17.34 9.06 -16.42
CA VAL A 216 17.83 9.77 -17.60
C VAL A 216 17.03 11.03 -17.85
N ILE A 217 17.69 12.09 -18.30
CA ILE A 217 17.01 13.27 -18.86
C ILE A 217 16.74 12.99 -20.32
N ASP A 218 15.47 12.94 -20.68
CA ASP A 218 15.00 12.88 -22.06
C ASP A 218 14.64 14.27 -22.57
N LYS A 219 14.88 14.47 -23.87
CA LYS A 219 14.59 15.72 -24.58
C LYS A 219 13.71 15.41 -25.77
N ASP A 220 12.49 15.93 -25.71
CA ASP A 220 11.49 15.79 -26.76
C ASP A 220 11.29 17.15 -27.46
N THR A 221 11.12 17.13 -28.78
CA THR A 221 10.86 18.33 -29.59
C THR A 221 9.57 18.14 -30.34
N ASP A 222 8.58 18.98 -30.08
CA ASP A 222 7.29 18.88 -30.74
C ASP A 222 7.37 19.32 -32.22
N SER A 223 6.27 19.15 -32.94
CA SER A 223 6.19 19.50 -34.37
C SER A 223 6.36 21.00 -34.63
N ASP A 224 6.18 21.84 -33.62
CA ASP A 224 6.35 23.29 -33.69
C ASP A 224 7.78 23.73 -33.31
N GLY A 225 8.65 22.78 -32.94
CA GLY A 225 10.04 23.00 -32.56
C GLY A 225 10.23 23.38 -31.09
N ASN A 226 9.19 23.31 -30.26
CA ASN A 226 9.33 23.54 -28.82
C ASN A 226 10.01 22.35 -28.17
N VAL A 227 11.01 22.65 -27.33
CA VAL A 227 11.76 21.65 -26.58
C VAL A 227 11.13 21.45 -25.22
N SER A 228 10.79 20.20 -24.89
CA SER A 228 10.43 19.77 -23.54
C SER A 228 11.48 18.83 -22.97
N LEU A 229 11.77 18.98 -21.67
CA LEU A 229 12.70 18.13 -20.94
C LEU A 229 11.93 17.32 -19.90
N ARG A 230 12.28 16.05 -19.74
CA ARG A 230 11.65 15.15 -18.77
C ARG A 230 12.72 14.31 -18.09
N LEU A 231 12.55 14.07 -16.79
CA LEU A 231 13.30 13.04 -16.09
C LEU A 231 12.53 11.73 -16.23
N ILE A 232 13.15 10.72 -16.80
CA ILE A 232 12.64 9.35 -16.83
C ILE A 232 13.38 8.55 -15.77
N ALA A 233 12.66 8.02 -14.79
CA ALA A 233 13.20 7.11 -13.79
C ALA A 233 12.60 5.72 -13.97
N GLU A 234 13.44 4.72 -14.12
CA GLU A 234 13.06 3.31 -14.23
C GLU A 234 13.37 2.61 -12.92
N CYS A 235 12.37 1.93 -12.37
CA CYS A 235 12.46 1.21 -11.12
C CYS A 235 11.99 -0.23 -11.30
N SER A 236 12.56 -1.14 -10.51
CA SER A 236 12.20 -2.55 -10.46
C SER A 236 11.44 -2.89 -9.19
N LEU A 237 10.29 -3.53 -9.37
CA LEU A 237 9.46 -4.07 -8.30
C LEU A 237 9.97 -5.46 -7.88
N PRO A 238 9.80 -5.86 -6.60
CA PRO A 238 10.19 -7.18 -6.11
C PRO A 238 9.36 -8.33 -6.71
N VAL A 239 8.15 -8.02 -7.18
CA VAL A 239 7.18 -8.93 -7.80
C VAL A 239 6.37 -8.18 -8.87
N GLY A 240 5.83 -8.90 -9.85
CA GLY A 240 5.12 -8.28 -10.97
C GLY A 240 3.70 -7.85 -10.61
N VAL A 241 3.24 -6.70 -11.14
CA VAL A 241 1.84 -6.31 -11.00
C VAL A 241 0.94 -7.16 -11.89
N PRO A 242 -0.27 -7.52 -11.42
CA PRO A 242 -1.22 -8.33 -12.17
C PRO A 242 -1.90 -7.57 -13.31
N VAL A 243 -2.02 -6.24 -13.19
CA VAL A 243 -2.70 -5.38 -14.16
C VAL A 243 -1.85 -4.13 -14.39
N ASP A 244 -1.52 -3.84 -15.65
CA ASP A 244 -0.77 -2.63 -15.99
C ASP A 244 -1.56 -1.37 -15.62
N ARG A 245 -0.88 -0.36 -15.11
CA ARG A 245 -1.48 0.93 -14.72
C ARG A 245 -0.74 2.10 -15.33
N HIS A 246 -1.50 3.11 -15.75
CA HIS A 246 -0.99 4.42 -16.12
C HIS A 246 -1.73 5.49 -15.31
N ILE A 247 -0.96 6.30 -14.60
CA ILE A 247 -1.47 7.35 -13.71
C ILE A 247 -0.82 8.66 -14.16
N CYS A 248 -1.62 9.72 -14.28
CA CYS A 248 -1.16 11.05 -14.64
C CYS A 248 -1.70 12.08 -13.65
N ILE A 249 -0.83 12.66 -12.83
CA ILE A 249 -1.15 13.73 -11.87
C ILE A 249 -0.05 14.79 -11.99
N ASP A 250 -0.42 16.07 -12.02
CA ASP A 250 0.52 17.20 -12.12
C ASP A 250 1.52 17.10 -13.30
N ASN A 251 1.08 16.56 -14.44
CA ASN A 251 1.90 16.23 -15.62
C ASN A 251 3.04 15.24 -15.35
N ILE A 252 3.00 14.53 -14.22
CA ILE A 252 3.86 13.38 -13.94
C ILE A 252 3.12 12.13 -14.37
N HIS A 253 3.75 11.33 -15.22
CA HIS A 253 3.23 10.02 -15.61
C HIS A 253 3.91 8.93 -14.80
N ILE A 254 3.12 8.06 -14.19
CA ILE A 254 3.58 6.81 -13.59
C ILE A 254 3.03 5.66 -14.43
N LEU A 255 3.93 4.86 -14.99
CA LEU A 255 3.60 3.64 -15.72
C LEU A 255 4.05 2.45 -14.87
N ILE A 256 3.14 1.53 -14.61
CA ILE A 256 3.38 0.33 -13.81
C ILE A 256 3.05 -0.85 -14.71
N LYS A 257 4.05 -1.66 -15.03
CA LYS A 257 3.90 -2.78 -15.96
C LYS A 257 4.75 -3.96 -15.54
N ASN A 258 4.11 -5.10 -15.27
CA ASN A 258 4.78 -6.27 -14.72
C ASN A 258 5.69 -5.86 -13.54
N ARG A 259 7.01 -6.06 -13.64
CA ARG A 259 7.98 -5.69 -12.59
C ARG A 259 8.58 -4.29 -12.74
N THR A 260 8.08 -3.48 -13.66
CA THR A 260 8.66 -2.18 -13.98
C THR A 260 7.74 -1.05 -13.51
N LEU A 261 8.34 -0.07 -12.84
CA LEU A 261 7.74 1.18 -12.44
C LEU A 261 8.52 2.31 -13.11
N THR A 262 7.89 3.02 -14.05
CA THR A 262 8.51 4.13 -14.78
C THR A 262 7.84 5.43 -14.38
N LEU A 263 8.64 6.41 -13.97
CA LEU A 263 8.20 7.78 -13.73
C LEU A 263 8.69 8.67 -14.86
N VAL A 264 7.81 9.53 -15.38
CA VAL A 264 8.15 10.59 -16.33
C VAL A 264 7.77 11.91 -15.69
N ILE A 265 8.76 12.67 -15.26
CA ILE A 265 8.60 13.89 -14.46
C ILE A 265 9.00 15.10 -15.31
N PRO A 266 8.19 16.17 -15.38
CA PRO A 266 8.53 17.35 -16.17
C PRO A 266 9.72 18.09 -15.56
N ILE A 267 10.63 18.54 -16.42
CA ILE A 267 11.73 19.43 -16.08
C ILE A 267 11.42 20.80 -16.67
N ILE A 268 11.59 21.86 -15.87
CA ILE A 268 11.54 23.23 -16.37
C ILE A 268 12.95 23.75 -16.65
N SER A 269 13.12 24.43 -17.78
CA SER A 269 14.34 25.19 -18.11
C SER A 269 14.03 26.67 -17.96
N ASP A 270 14.54 27.30 -16.91
CA ASP A 270 14.14 28.67 -16.53
C ASP A 270 15.25 29.36 -15.69
N THR A 271 15.00 30.60 -15.29
CA THR A 271 15.78 31.33 -14.29
C THR A 271 14.97 31.49 -13.01
N LEU A 272 15.34 30.75 -11.96
CA LEU A 272 14.64 30.75 -10.68
C LEU A 272 15.41 31.48 -9.58
N LYS A 273 14.72 31.85 -8.51
CA LYS A 273 15.25 32.58 -7.37
C LYS A 273 15.49 31.64 -6.19
N TYR A 274 16.68 31.70 -5.60
CA TYR A 274 17.00 31.12 -4.29
C TYR A 274 16.92 32.20 -3.22
N PHE A 275 15.99 32.06 -2.28
CA PHE A 275 15.76 33.06 -1.23
C PHE A 275 16.55 32.73 0.04
N PHE A 276 17.43 33.64 0.46
CA PHE A 276 18.23 33.45 1.67
C PHE A 276 17.38 33.63 2.93
N LYS A 277 17.41 32.64 3.84
CA LYS A 277 16.68 32.70 5.12
C LYS A 277 17.18 33.83 6.02
N ASP A 278 18.49 34.08 6.04
CA ASP A 278 19.13 35.13 6.85
C ASP A 278 19.20 36.47 6.12
N TYR A 279 18.04 36.96 5.66
CA TYR A 279 17.97 38.19 4.86
C TYR A 279 18.54 39.44 5.57
N LYS A 280 18.63 39.43 6.90
CA LYS A 280 19.13 40.55 7.70
C LYS A 280 20.61 40.82 7.45
N ASN A 281 21.37 39.83 6.99
CA ASN A 281 22.81 39.93 6.70
C ASN A 281 23.14 40.20 5.23
N TYR A 282 22.14 40.58 4.44
CA TYR A 282 22.28 40.90 3.02
C TYR A 282 21.83 42.33 2.70
N PHE A 283 22.38 42.84 1.60
CA PHE A 283 21.86 44.01 0.89
C PHE A 283 21.35 43.58 -0.48
N TYR A 284 20.25 44.19 -0.92
CA TYR A 284 19.71 43.99 -2.25
C TYR A 284 20.28 45.04 -3.20
N LEU A 285 20.79 44.61 -4.34
CA LEU A 285 21.29 45.49 -5.38
C LEU A 285 20.21 45.69 -6.44
N THR A 286 19.74 46.94 -6.57
CA THR A 286 18.60 47.24 -7.47
C THR A 286 18.95 47.15 -8.95
N SER A 287 20.20 47.42 -9.31
CA SER A 287 20.68 47.37 -10.69
C SER A 287 20.89 45.94 -11.19
N GLU A 288 21.38 45.06 -10.31
CA GLU A 288 21.73 43.67 -10.62
C GLU A 288 20.57 42.70 -10.35
N ASP A 289 19.57 43.14 -9.56
CA ASP A 289 18.40 42.35 -9.17
C ASP A 289 18.82 41.05 -8.44
N GLU A 290 19.68 41.22 -7.43
CA GLU A 290 20.21 40.14 -6.58
C GLU A 290 20.64 40.64 -5.20
N ALA A 291 20.77 39.72 -4.25
CA ALA A 291 21.19 39.98 -2.88
C ALA A 291 22.66 39.58 -2.66
N ILE A 292 23.42 40.46 -2.00
CA ILE A 292 24.81 40.23 -1.63
C ILE A 292 25.00 40.28 -0.12
N HIS A 293 25.88 39.42 0.42
CA HIS A 293 26.17 39.40 1.84
C HIS A 293 26.95 40.67 2.26
N LYS A 294 26.67 41.18 3.46
CA LYS A 294 27.28 42.42 3.99
C LYS A 294 28.81 42.44 3.97
N SER A 295 29.46 41.28 4.10
CA SER A 295 30.93 41.18 4.06
C SER A 295 31.52 41.57 2.70
N ILE A 296 30.78 41.36 1.61
CA ILE A 296 31.22 41.66 0.24
C ILE A 296 30.69 43.02 -0.21
N ALA A 297 29.62 43.50 0.44
CA ALA A 297 28.99 44.78 0.12
C ALA A 297 29.96 45.95 0.16
N GLN A 298 31.03 45.92 0.96
CA GLN A 298 32.03 47.00 1.02
C GLN A 298 32.65 47.38 -0.34
N TYR A 299 32.61 46.51 -1.35
CA TYR A 299 33.16 46.73 -2.68
C TYR A 299 32.16 47.28 -3.71
N VAL A 300 30.91 47.55 -3.32
CA VAL A 300 29.82 47.99 -4.23
C VAL A 300 29.46 49.45 -3.94
N ASP A 301 28.93 50.25 -4.86
CA ASP A 301 28.48 51.62 -4.52
C ASP A 301 27.35 51.59 -3.47
N SER A 302 27.43 52.41 -2.42
CA SER A 302 26.38 52.52 -1.39
C SER A 302 25.04 53.00 -1.92
N ASN A 303 25.02 53.78 -3.02
CA ASN A 303 23.79 54.30 -3.61
C ASN A 303 22.92 53.20 -4.26
N ASN A 304 23.53 52.06 -4.61
CA ASN A 304 22.84 50.94 -5.27
C ASN A 304 22.37 49.86 -4.28
N ARG A 305 22.54 50.08 -2.96
CA ARG A 305 22.23 49.08 -1.92
C ARG A 305 20.95 49.43 -1.18
N VAL A 306 19.99 48.50 -1.19
CA VAL A 306 18.76 48.56 -0.42
C VAL A 306 18.79 47.50 0.68
N LYS A 307 18.16 47.75 1.83
CA LYS A 307 18.02 46.74 2.88
C LYS A 307 17.18 45.57 2.35
N CYS A 308 17.66 44.35 2.58
CA CYS A 308 16.89 43.15 2.28
C CYS A 308 15.68 42.98 3.22
N SER A 309 14.62 42.46 2.63
CA SER A 309 13.45 41.83 3.22
C SER A 309 13.43 40.38 2.75
N ALA A 310 12.55 39.55 3.31
CA ALA A 310 12.47 38.15 2.90
C ALA A 310 12.14 37.97 1.41
N SER A 311 11.35 38.88 0.81
CA SER A 311 10.89 38.77 -0.58
C SER A 311 11.86 39.30 -1.64
N ASN A 312 12.87 40.09 -1.26
CA ASN A 312 13.91 40.57 -2.20
C ASN A 312 15.32 40.05 -1.87
N CYS A 313 15.47 39.21 -0.84
CA CYS A 313 16.75 38.62 -0.51
C CYS A 313 16.98 37.31 -1.26
N TYR A 314 17.32 37.40 -2.54
CA TYR A 314 17.56 36.22 -3.38
C TYR A 314 18.75 36.36 -4.32
N THR A 315 19.23 35.23 -4.82
CA THR A 315 20.06 35.15 -6.03
C THR A 315 19.28 34.45 -7.14
N LYS A 316 19.54 34.79 -8.39
CA LYS A 316 18.99 34.09 -9.56
C LYS A 316 19.91 32.94 -9.97
N LYS A 317 19.32 31.84 -10.45
CA LYS A 317 20.04 30.71 -11.05
C LYS A 317 19.30 30.28 -12.31
N THR A 318 20.00 30.31 -13.44
CA THR A 318 19.51 29.75 -14.71
C THR A 318 19.94 28.30 -14.83
N GLY A 319 19.03 27.44 -15.29
CA GLY A 319 19.32 26.03 -15.50
C GLY A 319 18.06 25.20 -15.63
N ILE A 320 18.20 23.91 -15.39
CA ILE A 320 17.08 22.96 -15.37
C ILE A 320 16.68 22.59 -13.95
N PHE A 321 15.39 22.49 -13.72
CA PHE A 321 14.82 22.30 -12.39
C PHE A 321 13.70 21.26 -12.39
N LEU A 322 13.67 20.50 -11.31
CA LEU A 322 12.67 19.48 -11.01
C LEU A 322 11.71 19.99 -9.93
N PRO A 323 10.40 19.67 -10.02
CA PRO A 323 9.44 20.02 -8.99
C PRO A 323 9.79 19.34 -7.66
N LEU A 324 9.61 20.04 -6.54
CA LEU A 324 10.01 19.58 -5.22
C LEU A 324 8.78 19.46 -4.31
N TYR A 325 8.51 18.24 -3.82
CA TYR A 325 7.31 17.92 -3.04
C TYR A 325 7.56 17.78 -1.53
N ASP A 326 8.79 17.48 -1.13
CA ASP A 326 9.24 17.45 0.27
C ASP A 326 10.37 18.45 0.52
N ASN A 327 10.55 18.85 1.77
CA ASN A 327 11.68 19.64 2.22
C ASN A 327 12.92 18.74 2.37
N CYS A 328 13.50 18.31 1.26
CA CYS A 328 14.83 17.71 1.27
C CYS A 328 15.88 18.74 1.71
N ASP A 329 17.07 18.30 2.14
CA ASP A 329 18.24 19.16 2.47
C ASP A 329 18.87 19.87 1.25
N LEU A 330 18.06 20.12 0.22
CA LEU A 330 18.43 20.73 -1.05
C LEU A 330 18.11 22.22 -1.05
N ASN A 331 18.79 22.93 -1.94
CA ASN A 331 18.46 24.33 -2.19
C ASN A 331 17.10 24.41 -2.90
N ILE A 332 16.17 25.14 -2.28
CA ILE A 332 14.82 25.35 -2.79
C ILE A 332 14.80 26.61 -3.65
N PHE A 333 14.38 26.45 -4.89
CA PHE A 333 14.19 27.52 -5.86
C PHE A 333 12.71 27.78 -6.11
N LYS A 334 12.37 29.04 -6.39
CA LYS A 334 11.00 29.47 -6.73
C LYS A 334 11.02 30.50 -7.86
N LYS A 335 9.90 30.62 -8.58
CA LYS A 335 9.71 31.73 -9.54
C LYS A 335 9.66 33.08 -8.83
N ASP A 336 8.87 33.14 -7.76
CA ASP A 336 8.74 34.32 -6.89
C ASP A 336 8.56 33.92 -5.43
N TYR A 337 8.73 34.89 -4.52
CA TYR A 337 8.72 34.63 -3.07
C TYR A 337 7.43 33.94 -2.59
N SER A 338 6.28 34.41 -3.09
CA SER A 338 4.95 33.92 -2.76
C SER A 338 4.50 32.73 -3.61
N ALA A 339 5.29 32.30 -4.61
CA ALA A 339 4.91 31.16 -5.45
C ALA A 339 4.81 29.89 -4.60
N PRO A 340 3.72 29.11 -4.70
CA PRO A 340 3.57 27.88 -3.95
C PRO A 340 4.50 26.78 -4.47
N GLU A 341 4.77 26.76 -5.78
CA GLU A 341 5.62 25.77 -6.43
C GLU A 341 7.07 25.92 -5.97
N ARG A 342 7.70 24.78 -5.75
CA ARG A 342 9.09 24.67 -5.29
C ARG A 342 9.83 23.79 -6.26
N TYR A 343 11.10 24.11 -6.43
CA TYR A 343 11.95 23.39 -7.35
C TYR A 343 13.32 23.12 -6.73
N CYS A 344 13.96 22.05 -7.18
CA CYS A 344 15.37 21.79 -6.94
C CYS A 344 16.11 21.78 -8.29
N ASN A 345 17.40 22.11 -8.27
CA ASN A 345 18.20 22.06 -9.49
C ASN A 345 18.49 20.59 -9.86
N ALA A 346 18.29 20.22 -11.13
CA ALA A 346 18.34 18.80 -11.52
C ALA A 346 19.72 18.16 -11.25
N ASP A 347 20.80 18.91 -11.43
CA ASP A 347 22.17 18.45 -11.16
C ASP A 347 22.39 18.10 -9.67
N ASP A 348 21.70 18.80 -8.75
CA ASP A 348 21.80 18.52 -7.32
C ASP A 348 21.18 17.15 -6.94
N ILE A 349 20.22 16.68 -7.75
CA ILE A 349 19.63 15.34 -7.64
C ILE A 349 20.53 14.31 -8.32
N LEU A 350 20.81 14.51 -9.61
CA LEU A 350 21.34 13.47 -10.48
C LEU A 350 22.85 13.26 -10.37
N LEU A 351 23.63 14.30 -10.04
CA LEU A 351 25.10 14.25 -10.11
C LEU A 351 25.78 14.16 -8.73
N LYS A 352 25.10 14.57 -7.66
CA LYS A 352 25.73 14.64 -6.33
C LYS A 352 25.79 13.31 -5.59
N SER A 353 24.74 12.50 -5.66
CA SER A 353 24.62 11.22 -4.94
C SER A 353 23.45 10.41 -5.47
N THR A 354 23.61 9.08 -5.56
CA THR A 354 22.52 8.16 -5.88
C THR A 354 21.42 8.18 -4.81
N ASP A 355 21.77 8.39 -3.54
CA ASP A 355 20.84 8.54 -2.42
C ASP A 355 19.91 9.77 -2.58
N ASN A 356 20.40 10.85 -3.22
CA ASN A 356 19.56 12.01 -3.51
C ASN A 356 18.51 11.68 -4.57
N THR A 357 18.90 10.91 -5.59
CA THR A 357 17.98 10.45 -6.65
C THR A 357 16.89 9.56 -6.06
N GLU A 358 17.24 8.55 -5.26
CA GLU A 358 16.26 7.65 -4.63
C GLU A 358 15.28 8.43 -3.74
N LYS A 359 15.79 9.27 -2.84
CA LYS A 359 14.96 10.13 -1.97
C LYS A 359 14.02 11.02 -2.77
N TYR A 360 14.50 11.58 -3.88
CA TYR A 360 13.68 12.40 -4.77
C TYR A 360 12.55 11.58 -5.41
N ILE A 361 12.85 10.40 -5.96
CA ILE A 361 11.84 9.52 -6.55
C ILE A 361 10.79 9.10 -5.50
N HIS A 362 11.21 8.77 -4.28
CA HIS A 362 10.29 8.47 -3.17
C HIS A 362 9.37 9.66 -2.86
N SER A 363 9.92 10.88 -2.79
CA SER A 363 9.13 12.10 -2.55
C SER A 363 8.07 12.32 -3.63
N VAL A 364 8.40 12.08 -4.90
CA VAL A 364 7.47 12.18 -6.02
C VAL A 364 6.34 11.15 -5.91
N ILE A 365 6.69 9.89 -5.62
CA ILE A 365 5.70 8.80 -5.48
C ILE A 365 4.76 9.05 -4.31
N ASN A 366 5.32 9.46 -3.17
CA ASN A 366 4.53 9.78 -1.99
C ASN A 366 3.58 10.96 -2.26
N HIS A 367 4.01 12.01 -2.97
CA HIS A 367 3.12 13.11 -3.37
C HIS A 367 1.95 12.64 -4.23
N ILE A 368 2.23 11.78 -5.22
CA ILE A 368 1.21 11.28 -6.16
C ILE A 368 0.22 10.32 -5.47
N PHE A 369 0.67 9.53 -4.49
CA PHE A 369 -0.17 8.51 -3.85
C PHE A 369 -0.63 8.83 -2.42
N SER A 370 -0.29 10.00 -1.87
CA SER A 370 -0.73 10.45 -0.54
C SER A 370 -2.25 10.59 -0.35
#